data_AF-W6QNG1-F1
#
_entry.id   AF-W6QNG1-F1
#
_cell.length_a   1.000
_cell.length_b   1.000
_cell.length_c   1.000
_cell.angle_alpha   90.00
_cell.angle_beta   90.00
_cell.angle_gamma   90.00
#
_symmetry.space_group_name_H-M   'P 1'
#
loop_
_entity.id
_entity.type
_entity.pdbx_description
1 polymer ?
#
loop_
_entity_poly.entity_id
_entity_poly.type
_entity_poly.pdbx_seq_one_letter_code
_entity_poly.pdbx_strand_id
1 'polypeptide(L)'
;MLVERRPDESNVVPLHMLAEYFVKAGKYKEAEEIARPVCEWMDACSHLGKTSPQAINTRGIITRALWGQGPSRRSEAEALIANIRELVDGMGESKFCIYQKEEVRLNKEMLADLKLEI
;
A
#
# COMPACT_ATOMS: atom_id res chain seq x y z
N MET A 1 -1.42 -25.93 13.93
CA MET A 1 -0.25 -25.18 13.44
C MET A 1 -0.49 -24.89 11.97
N LEU A 2 -0.61 -23.63 11.57
CA LEU A 2 -0.61 -23.28 10.15
C LEU A 2 0.85 -23.37 9.68
N VAL A 3 1.17 -24.43 8.94
CA VAL A 3 2.51 -24.62 8.37
C VAL A 3 2.49 -24.03 6.97
N GLU A 4 3.30 -23.00 6.76
CA GLU A 4 3.57 -22.41 5.44
C GLU A 4 4.15 -23.51 4.53
N ARG A 5 3.37 -23.95 3.53
CA ARG A 5 3.78 -25.00 2.56
C ARG A 5 4.29 -24.44 1.24
N ARG A 6 4.53 -23.12 1.14
CA ARG A 6 5.03 -22.53 -0.09
C ARG A 6 6.53 -22.80 -0.23
N PRO A 7 6.98 -23.23 -1.41
CA PRO A 7 8.41 -23.40 -1.70
C PRO A 7 9.13 -22.07 -2.01
N ASP A 8 8.43 -20.92 -1.98
CA ASP A 8 9.04 -19.60 -2.20
C ASP A 8 9.47 -18.97 -0.86
N GLU A 9 10.75 -18.66 -0.74
CA GLU A 9 11.29 -17.93 0.42
C GLU A 9 10.85 -16.45 0.45
N SER A 10 10.15 -16.00 -0.61
CA SER A 10 9.71 -14.62 -0.82
C SER A 10 8.25 -14.35 -0.49
N ASN A 11 7.62 -15.15 0.38
CA ASN A 11 6.22 -14.90 0.75
C ASN A 11 6.07 -13.59 1.53
N VAL A 12 5.70 -12.52 0.82
CA VAL A 12 5.48 -11.20 1.40
C VAL A 12 4.12 -11.05 2.09
N VAL A 13 3.21 -12.04 1.98
CA VAL A 13 1.85 -11.95 2.52
C VAL A 13 1.83 -11.75 4.04
N PRO A 14 2.59 -12.51 4.87
CA PRO A 14 2.66 -12.27 6.31
C PRO A 14 3.17 -10.86 6.65
N LEU A 15 4.18 -10.36 5.92
CA LEU A 15 4.74 -9.04 6.13
C LEU A 15 3.75 -7.93 5.75
N HIS A 16 3.03 -8.09 4.64
CA HIS A 16 1.98 -7.18 4.22
C HIS A 16 0.87 -7.06 5.28
N MET A 17 0.35 -8.21 5.75
CA MET A 17 -0.67 -8.25 6.81
C MET A 17 -0.15 -7.66 8.12
N LEU A 18 1.10 -7.93 8.47
CA LEU A 18 1.72 -7.41 9.68
C LEU A 18 1.89 -5.88 9.62
N ALA A 19 2.29 -5.33 8.48
CA ALA A 19 2.38 -3.89 8.30
C ALA A 19 1.01 -3.21 8.45
N GLU A 20 -0.05 -3.81 7.90
CA GLU A 20 -1.41 -3.30 8.07
C GLU A 20 -1.84 -3.33 9.55
N TYR A 21 -1.54 -4.43 10.26
CA TYR A 21 -1.79 -4.55 11.69
C TYR A 21 -1.03 -3.49 12.50
N PHE A 22 0.23 -3.20 12.15
CA PHE A 22 1.04 -2.19 12.82
C PHE A 22 0.49 -0.77 12.63
N VAL A 23 -0.03 -0.42 11.46
CA VAL A 23 -0.76 0.86 11.29
C VAL A 23 -1.95 0.93 12.25
N LYS A 24 -2.78 -0.13 12.31
CA LYS A 24 -3.95 -0.19 13.20
C LYS A 24 -3.57 -0.12 14.69
N ALA A 25 -2.40 -0.64 15.05
CA ALA A 25 -1.86 -0.59 16.41
C ALA A 25 -1.11 0.71 16.74
N GLY A 26 -1.02 1.67 15.83
CA GLY A 26 -0.26 2.92 16.00
C GLY A 26 1.26 2.77 15.94
N LYS A 27 1.77 1.61 15.52
CA LYS A 27 3.19 1.30 15.34
C LYS A 27 3.68 1.75 13.97
N TYR A 28 3.61 3.05 13.73
CA TYR A 28 3.75 3.62 12.40
C TYR A 28 5.15 3.48 11.79
N LYS A 29 6.20 3.51 12.62
CA LYS A 29 7.57 3.35 12.12
C LYS A 29 7.83 1.92 11.67
N GLU A 30 7.44 0.94 12.48
CA GLU A 30 7.56 -0.48 12.17
C GLU A 30 6.71 -0.87 10.96
N ALA A 31 5.51 -0.27 10.82
CA ALA A 31 4.68 -0.46 9.63
C ALA A 31 5.39 0.00 8.35
N GLU A 32 6.03 1.18 8.37
CA GLU A 32 6.79 1.70 7.23
C GLU A 32 7.97 0.77 6.87
N GLU A 33 8.77 0.40 7.87
CA GLU A 33 9.97 -0.44 7.69
C GLU A 33 9.63 -1.80 7.06
N ILE A 34 8.48 -2.39 7.41
CA ILE A 34 8.02 -3.65 6.83
C ILE A 34 7.36 -3.46 5.46
N ALA A 35 6.56 -2.40 5.27
CA ALA A 35 5.80 -2.22 4.05
C ALA A 35 6.65 -1.82 2.84
N ARG A 36 7.78 -1.12 3.03
CA ARG A 36 8.68 -0.70 1.93
C ARG A 36 9.24 -1.88 1.12
N PRO A 37 9.92 -2.88 1.72
CA PRO A 37 10.43 -4.02 0.96
C PRO A 37 9.30 -4.87 0.34
N VAL A 38 8.12 -4.92 0.97
CA VAL A 38 6.93 -5.57 0.38
C VAL A 38 6.50 -4.84 -0.89
N CYS A 39 6.48 -3.51 -0.87
CA CYS A 39 6.13 -2.68 -2.03
C CYS A 39 7.11 -2.87 -3.17
N GLU A 40 8.41 -2.87 -2.88
CA GLU A 40 9.47 -3.10 -3.87
C GLU A 40 9.35 -4.48 -4.52
N TRP A 41 9.06 -5.51 -3.72
CA TRP A 41 8.83 -6.86 -4.23
C TRP A 41 7.61 -6.93 -5.14
N MET A 42 6.48 -6.32 -4.75
CA MET A 42 5.26 -6.31 -5.57
C MET A 42 5.46 -5.57 -6.89
N ASP A 43 6.22 -4.48 -6.87
CA ASP A 43 6.58 -3.69 -8.04
C ASP A 43 7.44 -4.50 -9.03
N ALA A 44 8.42 -5.27 -8.54
CA ALA A 44 9.31 -6.11 -9.35
C ALA A 44 8.65 -7.41 -9.83
N CYS A 45 7.56 -7.81 -9.18
CA CYS A 45 6.87 -9.05 -9.46
C CYS A 45 6.11 -8.98 -10.80
N SER A 46 6.58 -9.74 -11.80
CA SER A 46 6.09 -9.70 -13.19
C SER A 46 4.58 -9.96 -13.36
N HIS A 47 3.97 -10.71 -12.45
CA HIS A 47 2.54 -11.00 -12.48
C HIS A 47 1.70 -10.04 -11.61
N LEU A 48 2.32 -9.16 -10.82
CA LEU A 48 1.65 -8.09 -10.08
C LEU A 48 1.95 -6.74 -10.72
N GLY A 49 3.15 -6.20 -10.50
CA GLY A 49 3.54 -4.88 -10.93
C GLY A 49 2.85 -3.76 -10.15
N LYS A 50 3.26 -2.52 -10.44
CA LYS A 50 2.88 -1.31 -9.67
C LYS A 50 1.38 -1.01 -9.66
N THR A 51 0.67 -1.37 -10.73
CA THR A 51 -0.77 -1.10 -10.89
C THR A 51 -1.67 -2.19 -10.33
N SER A 52 -1.09 -3.23 -9.71
CA SER A 52 -1.88 -4.25 -9.03
C SER A 52 -2.56 -3.67 -7.77
N PRO A 53 -3.79 -4.10 -7.44
CA PRO A 53 -4.46 -3.73 -6.19
C PRO A 53 -3.58 -3.94 -4.95
N GLN A 54 -2.80 -5.02 -4.89
CA GLN A 54 -1.91 -5.32 -3.78
C GLN A 54 -0.77 -4.29 -3.64
N ALA A 55 -0.17 -3.88 -4.76
CA ALA A 55 0.89 -2.89 -4.78
C ALA A 55 0.36 -1.49 -4.42
N ILE A 56 -0.84 -1.14 -4.86
CA ILE A 56 -1.52 0.12 -4.52
C ILE A 56 -1.89 0.12 -3.03
N ASN A 57 -2.47 -0.96 -2.52
CA ASN A 57 -2.81 -1.10 -1.10
C ASN A 57 -1.57 -0.98 -0.19
N THR A 58 -0.45 -1.60 -0.57
CA THR A 58 0.81 -1.49 0.20
C THR A 58 1.30 -0.05 0.27
N ARG A 59 1.19 0.73 -0.82
CA ARG A 59 1.46 2.17 -0.78
C ARG A 59 0.51 2.92 0.14
N GLY A 60 -0.77 2.53 0.19
CA GLY A 60 -1.73 3.07 1.16
C GLY A 60 -1.34 2.79 2.62
N ILE A 61 -0.78 1.60 2.91
CA ILE A 61 -0.22 1.29 4.23
C ILE A 61 0.95 2.21 4.56
N ILE A 62 1.91 2.38 3.63
CA ILE A 62 3.05 3.29 3.81
C ILE A 62 2.56 4.74 4.01
N THR A 63 1.55 5.18 3.27
CA THR A 63 0.96 6.52 3.39
C THR A 63 0.42 6.75 4.81
N ARG A 64 -0.40 5.81 5.33
CA ARG A 64 -0.93 5.90 6.70
C ARG A 64 0.17 5.86 7.75
N ALA A 65 1.19 5.03 7.54
CA ALA A 65 2.37 4.95 8.40
C ALA A 65 3.14 6.29 8.45
N LEU A 66 3.45 6.88 7.30
CA LEU A 66 4.10 8.18 7.22
C LEU A 66 3.26 9.27 7.90
N TRP A 67 1.97 9.31 7.63
CA TRP A 67 1.07 10.29 8.24
C TRP A 67 1.04 10.18 9.77
N GLY A 68 0.97 8.95 10.30
CA GLY A 68 0.95 8.66 11.73
C GLY A 68 2.25 9.01 12.46
N GLN A 69 3.40 9.04 11.78
CA GLN A 69 4.68 9.49 12.36
C GLN A 69 4.74 11.01 12.59
N GLY A 70 3.81 11.77 12.02
CA GLY A 70 3.63 13.19 12.32
C GLY A 70 4.10 14.15 11.23
N PRO A 71 4.09 15.47 11.52
CA PRO A 71 4.21 16.52 10.50
C PRO A 71 5.46 16.45 9.63
N SER A 72 6.59 16.00 10.19
CA SER A 72 7.86 15.89 9.46
C SER A 72 7.84 14.88 8.31
N ARG A 73 6.88 13.94 8.30
CA ARG A 73 6.74 12.89 7.27
C ARG A 73 5.58 13.15 6.30
N ARG A 74 4.78 14.20 6.51
CA ARG A 74 3.56 14.45 5.70
C ARG A 74 3.84 14.73 4.24
N SER A 75 4.91 15.47 3.92
CA SER A 75 5.26 15.76 2.52
C SER A 75 5.53 14.48 1.73
N GLU A 76 6.14 13.47 2.36
CA GLU A 76 6.37 12.18 1.73
C GLU A 76 5.07 11.38 1.56
N ALA A 77 4.16 11.44 2.55
CA ALA A 77 2.84 10.83 2.45
C ALA A 77 2.01 11.44 1.31
N GLU A 78 2.04 12.77 1.15
CA GLU A 78 1.35 13.50 0.08
C GLU A 78 1.90 13.14 -1.30
N ALA A 79 3.22 13.02 -1.43
CA ALA A 79 3.85 12.54 -2.67
C ALA A 79 3.40 11.10 -3.01
N LEU A 80 3.25 10.25 -2.00
CA LEU A 80 2.78 8.88 -2.20
C LEU A 80 1.28 8.84 -2.57
N ILE A 81 0.46 9.73 -2.01
CA ILE A 81 -0.94 9.92 -2.41
C ILE A 81 -1.04 10.31 -3.89
N ALA A 82 -0.22 11.26 -4.34
CA ALA A 82 -0.18 11.66 -5.74
C ALA A 82 0.22 10.46 -6.64
N ASN A 83 1.23 9.70 -6.22
CA ASN A 83 1.64 8.49 -6.94
C ASN A 83 0.53 7.42 -7.00
N ILE A 84 -0.21 7.21 -5.91
CA ILE A 84 -1.35 6.28 -5.90
C ILE A 84 -2.42 6.74 -6.91
N ARG A 85 -2.74 8.04 -6.96
CA ARG A 85 -3.72 8.58 -7.92
C ARG A 85 -3.28 8.29 -9.36
N GLU A 86 -2.04 8.58 -9.71
CA GLU A 86 -1.49 8.29 -11.04
C GLU A 86 -1.56 6.79 -11.40
N LEU A 87 -1.22 5.92 -10.45
CA LEU A 87 -1.29 4.47 -10.65
C LEU A 87 -2.73 4.00 -10.87
N VAL A 88 -3.68 4.50 -10.10
CA VAL A 88 -5.11 4.18 -10.23
C VAL A 88 -5.65 4.67 -11.56
N ASP A 89 -5.31 5.88 -11.99
CA ASP A 89 -5.72 6.42 -13.28
C ASP A 89 -5.15 5.58 -14.44
N GLY A 90 -3.90 5.14 -14.31
CA GLY A 90 -3.23 4.24 -15.27
C GLY A 90 -3.73 2.79 -15.27
N MET A 91 -4.59 2.38 -14.33
CA MET A 91 -5.11 0.99 -14.28
C MET A 91 -5.94 0.63 -15.51
N GLY A 92 -6.56 1.61 -16.16
CA GLY A 92 -7.42 1.40 -17.34
C GLY A 92 -6.71 0.69 -18.49
N GLU A 93 -5.40 0.88 -18.63
CA GLU A 93 -4.56 0.26 -19.66
C GLU A 93 -3.95 -1.08 -19.22
N SER A 94 -4.17 -1.47 -17.97
CA SER A 94 -3.59 -2.67 -17.38
C SER A 94 -4.60 -3.83 -17.29
N LYS A 95 -4.10 -5.04 -17.02
CA LYS A 95 -4.93 -6.21 -16.72
C LYS A 95 -5.80 -6.07 -15.46
N PHE A 96 -5.60 -5.02 -14.67
CA PHE A 96 -6.34 -4.73 -13.44
C PHE A 96 -7.44 -3.67 -13.63
N CYS A 97 -7.76 -3.26 -14.86
CA CYS A 97 -8.75 -2.21 -15.13
C CYS A 97 -10.10 -2.42 -14.45
N ILE A 98 -10.53 -3.68 -14.24
CA ILE A 98 -11.78 -4.02 -13.55
C ILE A 98 -11.82 -3.53 -12.08
N TYR A 99 -10.67 -3.33 -11.45
CA TYR A 99 -10.54 -2.89 -10.06
C TYR A 99 -10.45 -1.37 -9.92
N GLN A 100 -10.27 -0.63 -11.02
CA GLN A 100 -10.01 0.81 -10.98
C GLN A 100 -11.07 1.59 -10.18
N LYS A 101 -12.35 1.30 -10.40
CA LYS A 101 -13.45 1.97 -9.67
C LYS A 101 -13.37 1.74 -8.16
N GLU A 102 -12.97 0.54 -7.76
CA GLU A 102 -12.84 0.18 -6.36
C GLU A 102 -11.61 0.84 -5.73
N GLU A 103 -10.47 0.85 -6.43
CA GLU A 103 -9.27 1.56 -5.98
C GLU A 103 -9.52 3.07 -5.83
N VAL A 104 -10.31 3.69 -6.73
CA VAL A 104 -10.74 5.09 -6.57
C VAL A 104 -11.56 5.28 -5.28
N ARG A 105 -12.48 4.36 -4.97
CA ARG A 105 -13.28 4.40 -3.74
C ARG A 105 -12.40 4.28 -2.50
N LEU A 106 -11.52 3.28 -2.47
CA LEU A 106 -10.61 3.01 -1.34
C LEU A 106 -9.62 4.17 -1.13
N ASN A 107 -9.12 4.78 -2.20
CA ASN A 107 -8.24 5.95 -2.09
C ASN A 107 -8.97 7.15 -1.48
N LYS A 108 -10.24 7.40 -1.86
CA LYS A 108 -11.06 8.45 -1.23
C LYS A 108 -11.30 8.20 0.25
N GLU A 109 -11.58 6.96 0.64
CA GLU A 109 -11.75 6.57 2.05
C GLU A 109 -10.47 6.78 2.84
N MET A 110 -9.33 6.38 2.29
CA MET A 110 -8.03 6.66 2.90
C MET A 110 -7.81 8.16 3.11
N LEU A 111 -8.10 9.02 2.13
CA LEU A 111 -7.94 10.46 2.29
C LEU A 111 -8.84 11.04 3.39
N ALA A 112 -10.07 10.56 3.48
CA ALA A 112 -11.00 10.93 4.54
C ALA A 112 -10.46 10.54 5.93
N ASP A 113 -9.90 9.33 6.07
CA ASP A 113 -9.28 8.85 7.33
C ASP A 113 -8.09 9.72 7.75
N LEU A 114 -7.30 10.19 6.77
CA LEU A 114 -6.17 11.09 7.00
C LEU A 114 -6.60 12.53 7.32
N LYS A 115 -7.91 12.83 7.22
CA LYS A 115 -8.50 14.18 7.35
C LYS A 115 -7.95 15.16 6.32
N LEU A 116 -7.64 14.66 5.13
CA LEU A 116 -7.30 15.48 3.98
C LEU A 116 -8.60 15.89 3.26
N GLU A 117 -8.67 17.14 2.81
CA GLU A 117 -9.79 17.60 1.99
C GLU A 117 -9.80 16.85 0.65
N ILE A 118 -11.00 16.47 0.18
CA ILE A 118 -11.25 15.69 -1.05
C ILE A 118 -11.36 16.61 -2.24
#